data_AF-A0A2H3JPL6-F1
#
_entry.id   AF-A0A2H3JPL6-F1
#
_cell.length_a   1.000
_cell.length_b   1.000
_cell.length_c   1.000
_cell.angle_alpha   90.00
_cell.angle_beta   90.00
_cell.angle_gamma   90.00
#
_symmetry.space_group_name_H-M   'P 1'
#
loop_
_entity.id
_entity.type
_entity.pdbx_description
1 polymer ?
#
loop_
_entity_poly.entity_id
_entity_poly.type
_entity_poly.pdbx_seq_one_letter_code
_entity_poly.pdbx_strand_id
1 'polypeptide(L)'
;MALAAARASGDGSLLAQYYLLLSNWANYLVQKSETPSNQESADGQSNANMTNLAIKGIIGIQAMSEISKAVQEDTDSQKFASTASAYMNTWKSLALSSNQQNILFAYGDSDSWGLMYNLYADLLLQTHLVDETIYQDQTVFYGTLIDGGSNGTYGLPIDSLETSVGNSTWLMFTAATATNNTLRNQLISYVWDRASDNSTFDPFPTEYNVNSGTITQSYANPAQGALFAPLALTIANTTIKIPPPAPSAAITKASHVGAIVGGVVGGGGTEKDGNPETYEADPFTYQPAPVIPAATITSSNTSLEQQPPVAMSTKIREYLASQRQARTAPAPVPASNASESTSASASAARQEPPTFPGTADAAIPSPEILNLQTEVENLRRAMEQLREERVLDAPPEYVAE
;
A
#
# COMPACT_ATOMS: atom_id res chain seq x y z
N MET A 1 -4.87 4.49 -0.40
CA MET A 1 -5.24 4.23 1.01
C MET A 1 -5.87 5.45 1.68
N ALA A 2 -5.23 6.62 1.70
CA ALA A 2 -5.79 7.83 2.34
C ALA A 2 -7.22 8.17 1.87
N LEU A 3 -7.44 8.17 0.55
CA LEU A 3 -8.77 8.39 -0.02
C LEU A 3 -9.80 7.34 0.41
N ALA A 4 -9.42 6.05 0.44
CA ALA A 4 -10.32 4.98 0.88
C ALA A 4 -10.75 5.17 2.34
N ALA A 5 -9.82 5.53 3.22
CA ALA A 5 -10.13 5.79 4.61
C ALA A 5 -11.07 6.99 4.77
N ALA A 6 -10.81 8.09 4.07
CA ALA A 6 -11.65 9.28 4.10
C ALA A 6 -13.06 9.01 3.55
N ARG A 7 -13.19 8.22 2.48
CA ARG A 7 -14.51 7.82 1.96
C ARG A 7 -15.24 6.86 2.89
N ALA A 8 -14.54 5.96 3.57
CA ALA A 8 -15.18 5.07 4.53
C ALA A 8 -15.64 5.80 5.80
N SER A 9 -14.85 6.76 6.30
CA SER A 9 -15.17 7.50 7.55
C SER A 9 -16.00 8.77 7.34
N GLY A 10 -15.93 9.37 6.15
CA GLY A 10 -16.36 10.75 5.92
C GLY A 10 -15.42 11.81 6.51
N ASP A 11 -14.32 11.42 7.15
CA ASP A 11 -13.33 12.33 7.74
C ASP A 11 -12.15 12.57 6.78
N GLY A 12 -12.06 13.79 6.27
CA GLY A 12 -10.96 14.23 5.39
C GLY A 12 -9.83 14.96 6.11
N SER A 13 -9.77 14.94 7.45
CA SER A 13 -8.71 15.56 8.25
C SER A 13 -7.31 15.21 7.77
N LEU A 14 -7.03 13.92 7.55
CA LEU A 14 -5.75 13.45 7.01
C LEU A 14 -5.50 13.89 5.58
N LEU A 15 -6.54 14.00 4.75
CA LEU A 15 -6.38 14.49 3.38
C LEU A 15 -5.92 15.95 3.38
N ALA A 16 -6.55 16.79 4.21
CA ALA A 16 -6.18 18.19 4.34
C ALA A 16 -4.79 18.35 4.96
N GLN A 17 -4.49 17.61 6.03
CA GLN A 17 -3.22 17.68 6.74
C GLN A 17 -2.03 17.29 5.84
N TYR A 18 -2.20 16.23 5.04
CA TYR A 18 -1.12 15.67 4.22
C TYR A 18 -1.27 15.97 2.72
N TYR A 19 -2.06 16.98 2.35
CA TYR A 19 -2.35 17.28 0.95
C TYR A 19 -1.08 17.47 0.11
N LEU A 20 -0.13 18.28 0.59
CA LEU A 20 1.11 18.55 -0.14
C LEU A 20 1.95 17.29 -0.35
N LEU A 21 2.04 16.43 0.68
CA LEU A 21 2.73 15.14 0.57
C LEU A 21 2.07 14.25 -0.49
N LEU A 22 0.74 14.12 -0.44
CA LEU A 22 -0.03 13.30 -1.37
C LEU A 22 0.09 13.83 -2.81
N SER A 23 0.04 15.15 -2.99
CA SER A 23 0.23 15.82 -4.30
C SER A 23 1.64 15.59 -4.84
N ASN A 24 2.68 15.66 -4.00
CA ASN A 24 4.06 15.36 -4.42
C ASN A 24 4.21 13.91 -4.91
N TRP A 25 3.62 12.94 -4.20
CA TRP A 25 3.59 11.56 -4.67
C TRP A 25 2.81 11.41 -5.99
N ALA A 26 1.69 12.09 -6.14
CA ALA A 26 0.95 12.06 -7.39
C ALA A 26 1.77 12.66 -8.55
N ASN A 27 2.50 13.76 -8.33
CA ASN A 27 3.41 14.31 -9.34
C ASN A 27 4.58 13.37 -9.67
N TYR A 28 5.08 12.61 -8.70
CA TYR A 28 6.03 11.53 -8.97
C TYR A 28 5.39 10.42 -9.83
N LEU A 29 4.17 10.01 -9.51
CA LEU A 29 3.44 9.01 -10.30
C LEU A 29 3.19 9.48 -11.73
N VAL A 30 2.86 10.77 -11.93
CA VAL A 30 2.76 11.37 -13.27
C VAL A 30 4.07 11.17 -14.06
N GLN A 31 5.23 11.28 -13.43
CA GLN A 31 6.50 11.11 -14.12
C GLN A 31 6.90 9.65 -14.39
N LYS A 32 6.31 8.67 -13.68
CA LYS A 32 6.85 7.29 -13.61
C LYS A 32 5.87 6.17 -13.93
N SER A 33 4.56 6.44 -13.96
CA SER A 33 3.55 5.37 -14.01
C SER A 33 3.14 4.94 -15.42
N GLU A 34 3.29 5.80 -16.43
CA GLU A 34 2.84 5.47 -17.79
C GLU A 34 3.64 4.30 -18.39
N THR A 35 4.97 4.35 -18.26
CA THR A 35 5.92 3.30 -18.68
C THR A 35 6.93 3.03 -17.55
N PRO A 36 6.55 2.24 -16.52
CA PRO A 36 7.42 1.99 -15.38
C PRO A 36 8.74 1.34 -15.80
N SER A 37 9.86 1.84 -15.30
CA SER A 37 11.19 1.29 -15.55
C SER A 37 12.07 1.49 -14.33
N ASN A 38 12.97 0.54 -14.05
CA ASN A 38 13.83 0.54 -12.86
C ASN A 38 13.00 0.67 -11.56
N GLN A 39 11.92 -0.10 -11.44
CA GLN A 39 11.04 -0.16 -10.27
C GLN A 39 10.81 -1.63 -9.90
N GLU A 40 10.77 -1.94 -8.60
CA GLU A 40 10.45 -3.27 -8.10
C GLU A 40 9.00 -3.30 -7.60
N SER A 41 8.27 -4.36 -7.94
CA SER A 41 6.89 -4.59 -7.51
C SER A 41 6.82 -5.16 -6.10
N ALA A 42 5.59 -5.29 -5.58
CA ALA A 42 5.37 -5.98 -4.30
C ALA A 42 5.66 -7.49 -4.38
N ASP A 43 5.79 -8.02 -5.60
CA ASP A 43 6.06 -9.41 -5.93
C ASP A 43 7.58 -9.67 -6.10
N GLY A 44 8.43 -8.67 -5.86
CA GLY A 44 9.88 -8.76 -6.06
C GLY A 44 10.31 -8.71 -7.53
N GLN A 45 9.42 -8.31 -8.43
CA GLN A 45 9.66 -8.26 -9.87
C GLN A 45 10.13 -6.87 -10.28
N SER A 46 11.13 -6.80 -11.15
CA SER A 46 11.77 -5.54 -11.56
C SER A 46 11.71 -5.28 -13.06
N ASN A 47 10.84 -6.00 -13.76
CA ASN A 47 10.67 -5.89 -15.20
C ASN A 47 10.24 -4.45 -15.58
N ALA A 48 10.79 -3.93 -16.67
CA ALA A 48 10.26 -2.71 -17.25
C ALA A 48 8.84 -2.98 -17.81
N ASN A 49 8.02 -1.93 -17.84
CA ASN A 49 6.68 -1.94 -18.42
C ASN A 49 5.71 -2.94 -17.78
N MET A 50 5.89 -3.25 -16.49
CA MET A 50 4.94 -4.08 -15.74
C MET A 50 3.56 -3.45 -15.74
N THR A 51 2.60 -4.18 -16.30
CA THR A 51 1.25 -3.69 -16.54
C THR A 51 0.47 -3.50 -15.24
N ASN A 52 0.67 -4.39 -14.27
CA ASN A 52 0.06 -4.33 -12.94
C ASN A 52 0.62 -3.19 -12.09
N LEU A 53 1.91 -2.84 -12.25
CA LEU A 53 2.53 -1.70 -11.58
C LEU A 53 2.05 -0.38 -12.19
N ALA A 54 1.96 -0.30 -13.52
CA ALA A 54 1.48 0.88 -14.22
C ALA A 54 0.04 1.26 -13.81
N ILE A 55 -0.88 0.28 -13.81
CA ILE A 55 -2.29 0.56 -13.47
C ILE A 55 -2.46 1.05 -12.02
N LYS A 56 -1.66 0.53 -11.08
CA LYS A 56 -1.63 0.99 -9.69
C LYS A 56 -1.27 2.48 -9.62
N GLY A 57 -0.27 2.92 -10.39
CA GLY A 57 0.12 4.33 -10.47
C GLY A 57 -0.97 5.21 -11.07
N ILE A 58 -1.60 4.77 -12.16
CA ILE A 58 -2.69 5.49 -12.85
C ILE A 58 -3.89 5.69 -11.90
N ILE A 59 -4.30 4.64 -11.19
CA ILE A 59 -5.36 4.73 -10.17
C ILE A 59 -4.94 5.67 -9.04
N GLY A 60 -3.66 5.67 -8.65
CA GLY A 60 -3.11 6.62 -7.67
C GLY A 60 -3.21 8.09 -8.11
N ILE A 61 -2.98 8.37 -9.39
CA ILE A 61 -3.14 9.71 -9.97
C ILE A 61 -4.61 10.13 -9.92
N GLN A 62 -5.55 9.27 -10.31
CA GLN A 62 -6.98 9.57 -10.21
C GLN A 62 -7.44 9.73 -8.76
N ALA A 63 -6.91 8.91 -7.84
CA ALA A 63 -7.18 9.07 -6.42
C ALA A 63 -6.73 10.46 -5.93
N MET A 64 -5.62 11.00 -6.44
CA MET A 64 -5.23 12.37 -6.12
C MET A 64 -6.22 13.40 -6.67
N SER A 65 -6.77 13.21 -7.87
CA SER A 65 -7.82 14.09 -8.40
C SER A 65 -9.02 14.20 -7.46
N GLU A 66 -9.46 13.07 -6.91
CA GLU A 66 -10.56 12.99 -5.95
C GLU A 66 -10.20 13.61 -4.59
N ILE A 67 -8.96 13.46 -4.14
CA ILE A 67 -8.44 14.12 -2.94
C ILE A 67 -8.43 15.65 -3.12
N SER A 68 -7.89 16.14 -4.24
CA SER A 68 -7.86 17.57 -4.59
C SER A 68 -9.27 18.15 -4.63
N LYS A 69 -10.22 17.45 -5.23
CA LYS A 69 -11.63 17.86 -5.22
C LYS A 69 -12.19 17.94 -3.80
N ALA A 70 -11.90 16.96 -2.95
CA ALA A 70 -12.37 16.96 -1.57
C ALA A 70 -11.84 18.17 -0.78
N VAL A 71 -10.59 18.58 -1.01
CA VAL A 71 -9.97 19.75 -0.35
C VAL A 71 -10.15 21.08 -1.08
N GLN A 72 -10.98 21.12 -2.13
CA GLN A 72 -11.29 22.32 -2.93
C GLN A 72 -10.12 22.88 -3.77
N GLU A 73 -9.18 22.02 -4.16
CA GLU A 73 -8.08 22.32 -5.07
C GLU A 73 -8.47 21.94 -6.51
N ASP A 74 -9.42 22.67 -7.10
CA ASP A 74 -10.08 22.30 -8.36
C ASP A 74 -9.12 22.20 -9.57
N THR A 75 -8.09 23.05 -9.63
CA THR A 75 -7.07 23.03 -10.69
C THR A 75 -6.27 21.73 -10.66
N ASP A 76 -5.83 21.31 -9.47
CA ASP A 76 -5.11 20.05 -9.29
C ASP A 76 -6.02 18.87 -9.59
N SER A 77 -7.28 18.94 -9.17
CA SER A 77 -8.28 17.90 -9.48
C SER A 77 -8.40 17.68 -10.99
N GLN A 78 -8.58 18.73 -11.77
CA GLN A 78 -8.69 18.65 -13.23
C GLN A 78 -7.41 18.17 -13.90
N LYS A 79 -6.25 18.63 -13.43
CA LYS A 79 -4.94 18.20 -13.92
C LYS A 79 -4.77 16.69 -13.75
N PHE A 80 -4.92 16.18 -12.53
CA PHE A 80 -4.72 14.76 -12.25
C PHE A 80 -5.77 13.87 -12.94
N ALA A 81 -7.03 14.29 -13.03
CA ALA A 81 -8.06 13.54 -13.76
C ALA A 81 -7.74 13.41 -15.25
N SER A 82 -7.31 14.51 -15.87
CA SER A 82 -6.94 14.53 -17.29
C SER A 82 -5.73 13.65 -17.56
N THR A 83 -4.72 13.70 -16.68
CA THR A 83 -3.53 12.84 -16.79
C THR A 83 -3.88 11.36 -16.61
N ALA A 84 -4.65 11.00 -15.57
CA ALA A 84 -5.06 9.63 -15.35
C ALA A 84 -5.86 9.07 -16.53
N SER A 85 -6.79 9.86 -17.08
CA SER A 85 -7.58 9.48 -18.26
C SER A 85 -6.70 9.26 -19.50
N ALA A 86 -5.72 10.14 -19.74
CA ALA A 86 -4.77 9.97 -20.83
C ALA A 86 -3.93 8.70 -20.66
N TYR A 87 -3.38 8.47 -19.46
CA TYR A 87 -2.57 7.28 -19.18
C TYR A 87 -3.38 6.00 -19.24
N MET A 88 -4.66 6.02 -18.87
CA MET A 88 -5.55 4.87 -19.02
C MET A 88 -5.71 4.48 -20.50
N ASN A 89 -5.82 5.46 -21.41
CA ASN A 89 -5.87 5.17 -22.85
C ASN A 89 -4.55 4.56 -23.35
N THR A 90 -3.40 5.13 -22.94
CA THR A 90 -2.08 4.55 -23.26
C THR A 90 -1.97 3.12 -22.72
N TRP A 91 -2.30 2.94 -21.44
CA TRP A 91 -2.26 1.65 -20.76
C TRP A 91 -3.08 0.61 -21.53
N LYS A 92 -4.34 0.87 -21.91
CA LYS A 92 -5.16 -0.09 -22.68
C LYS A 92 -4.48 -0.53 -23.96
N SER A 93 -3.83 0.39 -24.68
CA SER A 93 -3.17 0.09 -25.95
C SER A 93 -1.89 -0.74 -25.82
N LEU A 94 -1.23 -0.71 -24.66
CA LEU A 94 0.03 -1.41 -24.40
C LEU A 94 -0.14 -2.67 -23.53
N ALA A 95 -1.14 -2.66 -22.65
CA ALA A 95 -1.43 -3.67 -21.64
C ALA A 95 -2.24 -4.84 -22.18
N LEU A 96 -3.08 -4.62 -23.18
CA LEU A 96 -3.96 -5.66 -23.69
C LEU A 96 -3.24 -6.50 -24.75
N SER A 97 -3.52 -7.79 -24.72
CA SER A 97 -3.20 -8.74 -25.79
C SER A 97 -3.75 -8.27 -27.14
N SER A 98 -3.21 -8.82 -28.22
CA SER A 98 -3.58 -8.44 -29.59
C SER A 98 -5.06 -8.68 -29.92
N ASN A 99 -5.68 -9.68 -29.29
CA ASN A 99 -7.11 -9.98 -29.40
C ASN A 99 -7.98 -9.19 -28.40
N GLN A 100 -7.36 -8.37 -27.56
CA GLN A 100 -7.95 -7.53 -26.52
C GLN A 100 -8.74 -8.30 -25.44
N GLN A 101 -8.52 -9.61 -25.30
CA GLN A 101 -9.28 -10.46 -24.35
C GLN A 101 -8.57 -10.69 -23.02
N ASN A 102 -7.29 -10.32 -22.93
CA ASN A 102 -6.57 -10.37 -21.67
C ASN A 102 -5.51 -9.30 -21.52
N ILE A 103 -5.17 -9.02 -20.27
CA ILE A 103 -4.07 -8.16 -19.87
C ILE A 103 -2.77 -8.98 -19.85
N LEU A 104 -1.71 -8.39 -20.40
CA LEU A 104 -0.36 -8.92 -20.42
C LEU A 104 0.33 -8.67 -19.07
N PHE A 105 1.30 -9.50 -18.71
CA PHE A 105 2.13 -9.25 -17.53
C PHE A 105 2.94 -7.95 -17.67
N ALA A 106 3.55 -7.79 -18.84
CA ALA A 106 4.32 -6.61 -19.23
C ALA A 106 3.91 -6.16 -20.64
N TYR A 107 4.04 -4.86 -20.90
CA TYR A 107 3.63 -4.31 -22.20
C TYR A 107 4.37 -4.97 -23.36
N GLY A 108 3.60 -5.36 -24.38
CA GLY A 108 4.12 -5.96 -25.61
C GLY A 108 4.59 -7.41 -25.48
N ASP A 109 4.56 -8.01 -24.29
CA ASP A 109 4.87 -9.42 -24.09
C ASP A 109 3.62 -10.28 -24.34
N SER A 110 3.40 -10.64 -25.61
CA SER A 110 2.13 -11.17 -26.13
C SER A 110 1.66 -12.49 -25.51
N ASP A 111 2.58 -13.28 -24.96
CA ASP A 111 2.28 -14.61 -24.42
C ASP A 111 2.18 -14.60 -22.88
N SER A 112 2.34 -13.41 -22.28
CA SER A 112 2.38 -13.25 -20.83
C SER A 112 1.01 -12.92 -20.23
N TRP A 113 0.84 -13.22 -18.95
CA TRP A 113 -0.34 -12.86 -18.18
C TRP A 113 -0.01 -12.76 -16.69
N GLY A 114 -0.85 -12.05 -15.94
CA GLY A 114 -0.71 -11.92 -14.48
C GLY A 114 -2.04 -11.81 -13.76
N LEU A 115 -2.03 -12.06 -12.44
CA LEU A 115 -3.11 -11.65 -11.55
C LEU A 115 -3.14 -10.13 -11.47
N MET A 116 -4.14 -9.50 -12.07
CA MET A 116 -4.27 -8.05 -12.14
C MET A 116 -4.91 -7.48 -10.87
N TYR A 117 -4.34 -7.86 -9.72
CA TYR A 117 -4.88 -7.56 -8.40
C TYR A 117 -4.97 -6.06 -8.10
N ASN A 118 -4.17 -5.20 -8.75
CA ASN A 118 -4.28 -3.74 -8.54
C ASN A 118 -5.55 -3.14 -9.20
N LEU A 119 -6.26 -3.86 -10.07
CA LEU A 119 -7.57 -3.44 -10.56
C LEU A 119 -8.63 -3.33 -9.45
N TYR A 120 -8.42 -4.05 -8.34
CA TYR A 120 -9.27 -3.93 -7.16
C TYR A 120 -9.31 -2.50 -6.60
N ALA A 121 -8.20 -1.76 -6.71
CA ALA A 121 -8.15 -0.38 -6.21
C ALA A 121 -9.11 0.55 -6.94
N ASP A 122 -9.36 0.33 -8.24
CA ASP A 122 -10.33 1.13 -9.00
C ASP A 122 -11.76 0.88 -8.51
N LEU A 123 -12.10 -0.38 -8.22
CA LEU A 123 -13.42 -0.75 -7.66
C LEU A 123 -13.59 -0.23 -6.22
N LEU A 124 -12.59 -0.43 -5.36
CA LEU A 124 -12.63 0.02 -3.96
C LEU A 124 -12.75 1.54 -3.87
N LEU A 125 -12.01 2.25 -4.72
CA LEU A 125 -12.07 3.70 -4.79
C LEU A 125 -13.18 4.19 -5.71
N GLN A 126 -13.94 3.35 -6.41
CA GLN A 126 -14.94 3.80 -7.38
C GLN A 126 -14.40 4.92 -8.30
N THR A 127 -13.17 4.76 -8.79
CA THR A 127 -12.54 5.77 -9.66
C THR A 127 -13.09 5.72 -11.08
N HIS A 128 -13.68 4.57 -11.47
CA HIS A 128 -14.29 4.35 -12.78
C HIS A 128 -13.35 4.65 -13.95
N LEU A 129 -12.05 4.43 -13.77
CA LEU A 129 -11.06 4.56 -14.83
C LEU A 129 -11.05 3.35 -15.76
N VAL A 130 -11.24 2.17 -15.18
CA VAL A 130 -11.15 0.90 -15.89
C VAL A 130 -12.51 0.57 -16.47
N ASP A 131 -12.57 0.37 -17.79
CA ASP A 131 -13.81 0.01 -18.48
C ASP A 131 -14.32 -1.36 -17.96
N GLU A 132 -15.64 -1.48 -17.80
CA GLU A 132 -16.26 -2.71 -17.30
C GLU A 132 -15.91 -3.95 -18.14
N THR A 133 -15.73 -3.77 -19.45
CA THR A 133 -15.34 -4.85 -20.37
C THR A 133 -14.01 -5.49 -19.99
N ILE A 134 -13.05 -4.71 -19.47
CA ILE A 134 -11.74 -5.23 -19.03
C ILE A 134 -11.94 -6.24 -17.89
N TYR A 135 -12.82 -5.95 -16.94
CA TYR A 135 -13.15 -6.88 -15.86
C TYR A 135 -13.85 -8.14 -16.37
N GLN A 136 -14.76 -7.99 -17.33
CA GLN A 136 -15.46 -9.12 -17.96
C GLN A 136 -14.48 -10.03 -18.71
N ASP A 137 -13.62 -9.46 -19.54
CA ASP A 137 -12.62 -10.17 -20.33
C ASP A 137 -11.60 -10.87 -19.43
N GLN A 138 -11.11 -10.20 -18.38
CA GLN A 138 -10.26 -10.84 -17.36
C GLN A 138 -10.94 -11.97 -16.62
N THR A 139 -12.23 -11.83 -16.32
CA THR A 139 -13.01 -12.89 -15.66
C THR A 139 -13.10 -14.12 -16.57
N VAL A 140 -13.35 -13.95 -17.87
CA VAL A 140 -13.36 -15.06 -18.83
C VAL A 140 -11.97 -15.68 -18.94
N PHE A 141 -10.93 -14.85 -19.11
CA PHE A 141 -9.55 -15.29 -19.28
C PHE A 141 -9.05 -16.14 -18.10
N TYR A 142 -9.25 -15.70 -16.84
CA TYR A 142 -8.89 -16.52 -15.68
C TYR A 142 -9.62 -17.85 -15.63
N GLY A 143 -10.88 -17.90 -16.09
CA GLY A 143 -11.61 -19.15 -16.28
C GLY A 143 -10.89 -20.08 -17.28
N THR A 144 -10.46 -19.56 -18.43
CA THR A 144 -9.71 -20.36 -19.42
C THR A 144 -8.38 -20.88 -18.90
N LEU A 145 -7.69 -20.11 -18.04
CA LEU A 145 -6.45 -20.58 -17.40
C LEU A 145 -6.70 -21.75 -16.46
N ILE A 146 -7.78 -21.69 -15.67
CA ILE A 146 -8.19 -22.78 -14.77
C ILE A 146 -8.59 -24.01 -15.58
N ASP A 147 -9.47 -23.85 -16.58
CA ASP A 147 -9.92 -24.96 -17.43
C ASP A 147 -8.76 -25.59 -18.21
N GLY A 148 -7.76 -24.79 -18.58
CA GLY A 148 -6.52 -25.22 -19.23
C GLY A 148 -5.49 -25.86 -18.31
N GLY A 149 -5.74 -25.94 -17.00
CA GLY A 149 -4.85 -26.58 -16.02
C GLY A 149 -3.65 -25.72 -15.59
N SER A 150 -3.75 -24.39 -15.68
CA SER A 150 -2.71 -23.46 -15.21
C SER A 150 -2.77 -23.21 -13.69
N ASN A 151 -3.80 -23.71 -13.00
CA ASN A 151 -3.93 -23.61 -11.55
C ASN A 151 -3.25 -24.80 -10.84
N GLY A 152 -2.77 -24.55 -9.62
CA GLY A 152 -2.47 -25.61 -8.66
C GLY A 152 -3.65 -25.92 -7.74
N THR A 153 -3.41 -26.84 -6.80
CA THR A 153 -4.35 -27.20 -5.72
C THR A 153 -4.89 -25.98 -4.97
N TYR A 154 -4.03 -24.98 -4.76
CA TYR A 154 -4.28 -23.80 -3.93
C TYR A 154 -4.40 -22.50 -4.74
N GLY A 155 -4.67 -22.61 -6.05
CA GLY A 155 -5.06 -21.49 -6.90
C GLY A 155 -4.18 -21.23 -8.10
N LEU A 156 -4.48 -20.14 -8.79
CA LEU A 156 -3.66 -19.66 -9.91
C LEU A 156 -2.33 -19.10 -9.38
N PRO A 157 -1.23 -19.30 -10.12
CA PRO A 157 0.01 -18.60 -9.82
C PRO A 157 -0.13 -17.10 -10.08
N ILE A 158 0.81 -16.34 -9.56
CA ILE A 158 0.78 -14.87 -9.57
C ILE A 158 0.88 -14.30 -10.99
N ASP A 159 1.57 -15.01 -11.89
CA ASP A 159 1.69 -14.71 -13.31
C ASP A 159 2.27 -15.90 -14.10
N SER A 160 2.45 -15.69 -15.40
CA SER A 160 3.01 -16.66 -16.34
C SER A 160 4.51 -16.95 -16.17
N LEU A 161 5.26 -16.12 -15.44
CA LEU A 161 6.69 -16.33 -15.19
C LEU A 161 6.89 -17.16 -13.92
N GLU A 162 6.14 -16.89 -12.86
CA GLU A 162 6.23 -17.56 -11.57
C GLU A 162 5.11 -18.60 -11.38
N THR A 163 5.07 -19.58 -12.28
CA THR A 163 3.99 -20.59 -12.39
C THR A 163 3.77 -21.49 -11.17
N SER A 164 4.66 -21.46 -10.18
CA SER A 164 4.54 -22.24 -8.95
C SER A 164 4.23 -21.40 -7.71
N VAL A 165 4.33 -20.08 -7.79
CA VAL A 165 4.13 -19.17 -6.67
C VAL A 165 2.71 -18.65 -6.70
N GLY A 166 2.00 -18.78 -5.58
CA GLY A 166 0.67 -18.26 -5.36
C GLY A 166 0.67 -17.26 -4.22
N ASN A 167 -0.30 -16.35 -4.25
CA ASN A 167 -0.46 -15.37 -3.18
C ASN A 167 -1.93 -15.23 -2.79
N SER A 168 -2.26 -15.54 -1.53
CA SER A 168 -3.64 -15.52 -1.03
C SER A 168 -4.25 -14.12 -1.08
N THR A 169 -3.44 -13.09 -0.90
CA THR A 169 -3.91 -11.70 -0.86
C THR A 169 -4.19 -11.18 -2.26
N TRP A 170 -3.29 -11.44 -3.22
CA TRP A 170 -3.51 -11.09 -4.63
C TRP A 170 -4.67 -11.88 -5.21
N LEU A 171 -4.79 -13.17 -4.89
CA LEU A 171 -5.91 -14.00 -5.36
C LEU A 171 -7.26 -13.49 -4.85
N MET A 172 -7.34 -12.99 -3.61
CA MET A 172 -8.57 -12.39 -3.07
C MET A 172 -8.90 -11.03 -3.67
N PHE A 173 -7.91 -10.19 -3.97
CA PHE A 173 -8.14 -8.97 -4.74
C PHE A 173 -8.63 -9.27 -6.16
N THR A 174 -8.04 -10.26 -6.84
CA THR A 174 -8.51 -10.72 -8.15
C THR A 174 -9.92 -11.34 -8.08
N ALA A 175 -10.23 -12.08 -7.03
CA ALA A 175 -11.58 -12.59 -6.81
C ALA A 175 -12.60 -11.45 -6.67
N ALA A 176 -12.25 -10.38 -5.97
CA ALA A 176 -13.10 -9.21 -5.80
C ALA A 176 -13.37 -8.45 -7.11
N THR A 177 -12.48 -8.58 -8.12
CA THR A 177 -12.66 -7.98 -9.44
C THR A 177 -13.44 -8.86 -10.43
N ALA A 178 -13.75 -10.10 -10.07
CA ALA A 178 -14.46 -11.03 -10.94
C ALA A 178 -15.93 -10.62 -11.13
N THR A 179 -16.38 -10.64 -12.39
CA THR A 179 -17.73 -10.19 -12.78
C THR A 179 -18.79 -11.29 -12.71
N ASN A 180 -18.39 -12.52 -12.40
CA ASN A 180 -19.31 -13.63 -12.19
C ASN A 180 -19.00 -14.41 -10.90
N ASN A 181 -20.04 -15.02 -10.34
CA ASN A 181 -19.92 -15.76 -9.08
C ASN A 181 -19.10 -17.04 -9.23
N THR A 182 -19.07 -17.65 -10.41
CA THR A 182 -18.36 -18.92 -10.65
C THR A 182 -16.86 -18.75 -10.44
N LEU A 183 -16.23 -17.82 -11.18
CA LEU A 183 -14.81 -17.53 -11.02
C LEU A 183 -14.52 -17.01 -9.62
N ARG A 184 -15.30 -16.03 -9.13
CA ARG A 184 -15.08 -15.46 -7.80
C ARG A 184 -15.04 -16.54 -6.73
N ASN A 185 -16.04 -17.41 -6.69
CA ASN A 185 -16.15 -18.45 -5.67
C ASN A 185 -15.03 -19.50 -5.83
N GLN A 186 -14.62 -19.81 -7.05
CA GLN A 186 -13.48 -20.71 -7.30
C GLN A 186 -12.16 -20.13 -6.79
N LEU A 187 -11.91 -18.83 -7.02
CA LEU A 187 -10.71 -18.17 -6.50
C LEU A 187 -10.72 -18.11 -4.97
N ILE A 188 -11.87 -17.83 -4.36
CA ILE A 188 -12.04 -17.85 -2.90
C ILE A 188 -11.85 -19.27 -2.34
N SER A 189 -12.35 -20.31 -3.02
CA SER A 189 -12.22 -21.69 -2.53
C SER A 189 -10.76 -22.13 -2.50
N TYR A 190 -9.94 -21.74 -3.47
CA TYR A 190 -8.50 -22.02 -3.45
C TYR A 190 -7.80 -21.43 -2.20
N VAL A 191 -8.15 -20.19 -1.85
CA VAL A 191 -7.62 -19.53 -0.64
C VAL A 191 -8.11 -20.24 0.62
N TRP A 192 -9.38 -20.64 0.65
CA TRP A 192 -9.97 -21.42 1.73
C TRP A 192 -9.30 -22.78 1.90
N ASP A 193 -9.08 -23.51 0.81
CA ASP A 193 -8.42 -24.81 0.81
C ASP A 193 -7.00 -24.67 1.37
N ARG A 194 -6.28 -23.61 1.01
CA ARG A 194 -4.98 -23.34 1.62
C ARG A 194 -5.08 -22.99 3.09
N ALA A 195 -6.03 -22.14 3.48
CA ALA A 195 -6.19 -21.72 4.88
C ALA A 195 -6.63 -22.86 5.81
N SER A 196 -7.36 -23.83 5.28
CA SER A 196 -7.87 -24.98 6.03
C SER A 196 -6.95 -26.21 6.00
N ASP A 197 -5.93 -26.21 5.13
CA ASP A 197 -4.94 -27.27 5.09
C ASP A 197 -4.01 -27.25 6.31
N ASN A 198 -4.06 -28.35 7.07
CA ASN A 198 -3.28 -28.58 8.28
C ASN A 198 -2.01 -29.42 8.05
N SER A 199 -1.65 -29.68 6.79
CA SER A 199 -0.42 -30.39 6.42
C SER A 199 0.85 -29.63 6.80
N THR A 200 0.75 -28.30 6.94
CA THR A 200 1.82 -27.41 7.41
C THR A 200 1.51 -26.88 8.80
N PHE A 201 2.50 -26.87 9.71
CA PHE A 201 2.34 -26.35 11.08
C PHE A 201 2.41 -24.82 11.19
N ASP A 202 2.76 -24.14 10.10
CA ASP A 202 3.01 -22.71 10.08
C ASP A 202 1.71 -21.88 9.94
N PRO A 203 1.69 -20.61 10.37
CA PRO A 203 0.56 -19.71 10.17
C PRO A 203 0.18 -19.56 8.69
N PHE A 204 -1.10 -19.28 8.43
CA PHE A 204 -1.61 -19.12 7.08
C PHE A 204 -0.76 -18.11 6.25
N PRO A 205 -0.11 -18.57 5.17
CA PRO A 205 0.83 -17.74 4.43
C PRO A 205 0.15 -16.77 3.48
N THR A 206 0.83 -15.64 3.22
CA THR A 206 0.47 -14.77 2.11
C THR A 206 1.05 -15.29 0.81
N GLU A 207 2.23 -15.92 0.83
CA GLU A 207 2.88 -16.49 -0.36
C GLU A 207 3.24 -17.96 -0.14
N TYR A 208 2.90 -18.80 -1.10
CA TYR A 208 3.04 -20.25 -1.01
C TYR A 208 3.17 -20.90 -2.39
N ASN A 209 3.66 -22.15 -2.42
CA ASN A 209 3.62 -22.95 -3.63
C ASN A 209 2.18 -23.37 -3.97
N VAL A 210 1.67 -23.05 -5.17
CA VAL A 210 0.26 -23.32 -5.54
C VAL A 210 -0.11 -24.80 -5.56
N ASN A 211 0.85 -25.71 -5.67
CA ASN A 211 0.59 -27.16 -5.72
C ASN A 211 0.67 -27.82 -4.36
N SER A 212 1.70 -27.48 -3.57
CA SER A 212 1.98 -28.13 -2.27
C SER A 212 1.54 -27.32 -1.06
N GLY A 213 1.20 -26.04 -1.22
CA GLY A 213 0.83 -25.14 -0.12
C GLY A 213 2.00 -24.74 0.77
N THR A 214 3.21 -25.23 0.48
CA THR A 214 4.42 -24.93 1.26
C THR A 214 4.73 -23.44 1.21
N ILE A 215 5.04 -22.85 2.37
CA ILE A 215 5.39 -21.43 2.49
C ILE A 215 6.70 -21.17 1.75
N THR A 216 6.72 -20.10 0.95
CA THR A 216 7.92 -19.69 0.20
C THR A 216 8.62 -18.52 0.87
N GLN A 217 7.87 -17.48 1.26
CA GLN A 217 8.49 -16.24 1.75
C GLN A 217 7.77 -15.59 2.93
N SER A 218 6.44 -15.44 2.87
CA SER A 218 5.72 -14.56 3.81
C SER A 218 4.50 -15.22 4.48
N TYR A 219 4.39 -15.04 5.79
CA TYR A 219 3.33 -15.56 6.65
C TYR A 219 3.01 -14.58 7.80
N ALA A 220 1.81 -14.69 8.38
CA ALA A 220 1.33 -13.81 9.46
C ALA A 220 1.46 -12.29 9.14
N ASN A 221 1.18 -11.92 7.90
CA ASN A 221 1.37 -10.57 7.36
C ASN A 221 0.05 -9.77 7.35
N PRO A 222 0.04 -8.46 7.71
CA PRO A 222 -1.15 -7.60 7.62
C PRO A 222 -1.83 -7.56 6.23
N ALA A 223 -1.10 -7.89 5.17
CA ALA A 223 -1.65 -8.06 3.82
C ALA A 223 -2.82 -9.08 3.79
N GLN A 224 -2.89 -10.02 4.75
CA GLN A 224 -4.04 -10.92 4.93
C GLN A 224 -5.37 -10.19 5.18
N GLY A 225 -5.37 -8.88 5.46
CA GLY A 225 -6.58 -8.07 5.41
C GLY A 225 -7.30 -8.13 4.06
N ALA A 226 -6.59 -8.46 2.97
CA ALA A 226 -7.16 -8.66 1.64
C ALA A 226 -8.20 -9.79 1.57
N LEU A 227 -8.23 -10.71 2.54
CA LEU A 227 -9.29 -11.73 2.63
C LEU A 227 -10.69 -11.11 2.74
N PHE A 228 -10.79 -9.87 3.23
CA PHE A 228 -12.04 -9.12 3.31
C PHE A 228 -12.31 -8.25 2.07
N ALA A 229 -11.48 -8.33 1.03
CA ALA A 229 -11.62 -7.48 -0.16
C ALA A 229 -13.01 -7.54 -0.82
N PRO A 230 -13.63 -8.72 -1.04
CA PRO A 230 -14.99 -8.77 -1.57
C PRO A 230 -16.03 -8.08 -0.68
N LEU A 231 -15.86 -8.14 0.64
CA LEU A 231 -16.76 -7.49 1.61
C LEU A 231 -16.54 -5.97 1.66
N ALA A 232 -15.30 -5.52 1.50
CA ALA A 232 -15.00 -4.09 1.50
C ALA A 232 -15.69 -3.35 0.34
N LEU A 233 -15.92 -4.02 -0.80
CA LEU A 233 -16.66 -3.44 -1.93
C LEU A 233 -18.16 -3.21 -1.63
N THR A 234 -18.71 -3.81 -0.57
CA THR A 234 -20.11 -3.58 -0.17
C THR A 234 -20.27 -2.39 0.77
N ILE A 235 -19.17 -1.76 1.20
CA ILE A 235 -19.19 -0.60 2.10
C ILE A 235 -19.52 0.64 1.26
N ALA A 236 -20.59 1.34 1.63
CA ALA A 236 -20.96 2.58 0.96
C ALA A 236 -19.98 3.71 1.29
N ASN A 237 -19.63 4.49 0.27
CA ASN A 237 -18.84 5.70 0.45
C ASN A 237 -19.65 6.77 1.19
N THR A 238 -19.02 7.42 2.16
CA THR A 238 -19.52 8.58 2.90
C THR A 238 -18.95 9.85 2.29
N THR A 239 -19.75 10.92 2.25
CA THR A 239 -19.28 12.24 1.82
C THR A 239 -18.14 12.71 2.71
N ILE A 240 -16.98 12.98 2.11
CA ILE A 240 -15.81 13.48 2.82
C ILE A 240 -16.08 14.90 3.30
N LYS A 241 -15.86 15.13 4.59
CA LYS A 241 -15.90 16.45 5.22
C LYS A 241 -14.48 16.88 5.54
N ILE A 242 -14.10 18.05 5.03
CA ILE A 242 -12.83 18.69 5.40
C ILE A 242 -13.08 19.53 6.64
N PRO A 243 -12.38 19.28 7.76
CA PRO A 243 -12.46 20.17 8.91
C PRO A 243 -11.93 21.56 8.54
N PRO A 244 -12.54 22.64 9.06
CA PRO A 244 -12.02 23.97 8.85
C PRO A 244 -10.56 24.05 9.33
N PRO A 245 -9.72 24.90 8.72
CA PRO A 245 -8.35 25.10 9.18
C PRO A 245 -8.37 25.39 10.68
N ALA A 246 -7.53 24.70 11.45
CA ALA A 246 -7.40 24.98 12.87
C ALA A 246 -7.18 26.50 13.02
N PRO A 247 -7.91 27.20 13.92
CA PRO A 247 -7.71 28.61 14.10
C PRO A 247 -6.24 28.83 14.43
N SER A 248 -5.53 29.55 13.55
CA SER A 248 -4.16 29.97 13.83
C SER A 248 -4.18 30.59 15.21
N ALA A 249 -3.48 29.97 16.17
CA ALA A 249 -3.25 30.59 17.45
C ALA A 249 -2.67 31.97 17.13
N ALA A 250 -3.44 33.03 17.42
CA ALA A 250 -2.99 34.38 17.20
C ALA A 250 -1.73 34.54 18.04
N ILE A 251 -0.56 34.51 17.40
CA ILE A 251 0.65 35.01 18.03
C ILE A 251 0.37 36.50 18.12
N THR A 252 -0.17 36.94 19.26
CA THR A 252 -0.11 38.33 19.68
C THR A 252 1.36 38.68 19.84
N LYS A 253 2.03 39.02 18.74
CA LYS A 253 3.23 39.85 18.81
C LYS A 253 2.75 41.19 19.33
N ALA A 254 3.04 41.47 20.60
CA ALA A 254 2.96 42.82 21.12
C ALA A 254 3.90 43.69 20.28
N SER A 255 3.32 44.42 19.33
CA SER A 255 4.00 45.43 18.55
C SER A 255 4.13 46.68 19.42
N HIS A 256 5.34 46.95 19.91
CA HIS A 256 5.74 48.29 20.32
C HIS A 256 6.52 48.93 19.17
N VAL A 257 5.83 49.35 18.12
CA VAL A 257 6.33 50.39 17.21
C VAL A 257 5.16 51.29 16.85
N GLY A 258 5.28 52.55 17.27
CA GLY A 258 4.28 53.57 17.12
C GLY A 258 4.07 54.04 15.69
N ALA A 259 2.95 54.75 15.55
CA ALA A 259 2.47 55.50 14.41
C ALA A 259 3.56 56.09 13.49
N ILE A 260 3.45 55.78 12.19
CA ILE A 260 3.66 56.77 11.13
C ILE A 260 2.46 56.72 10.18
N VAL A 261 1.88 57.90 10.00
CA VAL A 261 0.74 58.27 9.16
C VAL A 261 1.23 58.68 7.77
N GLY A 262 0.38 58.46 6.76
CA GLY A 262 0.42 59.10 5.44
C GLY A 262 1.04 58.20 4.37
N GLY A 263 0.36 57.78 3.30
CA GLY A 263 -0.66 58.47 2.53
C GLY A 263 -0.02 58.96 1.24
N VAL A 264 -0.07 58.17 0.15
CA VAL A 264 0.10 58.68 -1.21
C VAL A 264 -0.84 57.94 -2.16
N VAL A 265 -1.53 58.76 -2.95
CA VAL A 265 -2.53 58.51 -3.97
C VAL A 265 -1.86 58.34 -5.34
N GLY A 266 -2.37 57.40 -6.14
CA GLY A 266 -2.66 57.56 -7.58
C GLY A 266 -1.53 57.49 -8.62
N GLY A 267 -1.82 56.82 -9.74
CA GLY A 267 -1.15 57.05 -11.02
C GLY A 267 -1.15 55.83 -11.96
N GLY A 268 -2.06 55.81 -12.93
CA GLY A 268 -2.04 54.86 -14.05
C GLY A 268 -0.97 55.18 -15.10
N GLY A 269 -0.71 54.23 -16.00
CA GLY A 269 0.18 54.40 -17.15
C GLY A 269 0.32 53.12 -17.97
N THR A 270 0.25 53.29 -19.28
CA THR A 270 0.05 52.32 -20.38
C THR A 270 1.34 51.64 -20.89
N GLU A 271 1.18 50.38 -21.33
CA GLU A 271 1.63 49.79 -22.62
C GLU A 271 3.12 49.91 -23.08
N LYS A 272 3.81 48.76 -23.26
CA LYS A 272 4.36 48.27 -24.56
C LYS A 272 5.28 47.03 -24.45
N ASP A 273 4.98 46.05 -25.31
CA ASP A 273 5.83 45.14 -26.12
C ASP A 273 7.21 44.65 -25.63
N GLY A 274 7.40 43.31 -25.64
CA GLY A 274 8.67 42.72 -26.13
C GLY A 274 9.19 41.43 -25.47
N ASN A 275 8.99 40.30 -26.17
CA ASN A 275 9.78 39.04 -26.20
C ASN A 275 9.46 37.89 -25.20
N PRO A 276 9.58 36.59 -25.62
CA PRO A 276 9.15 35.44 -24.84
C PRO A 276 10.25 34.95 -23.91
N GLU A 277 9.98 34.94 -22.60
CA GLU A 277 10.83 34.26 -21.63
C GLU A 277 10.52 32.76 -21.61
N THR A 278 11.58 31.97 -21.76
CA THR A 278 11.62 30.55 -21.46
C THR A 278 11.34 30.34 -19.98
N TYR A 279 10.27 29.63 -19.64
CA TYR A 279 9.99 29.20 -18.28
C TYR A 279 10.98 28.10 -17.87
N GLU A 280 12.08 28.50 -17.24
CA GLU A 280 12.86 27.62 -16.38
C GLU A 280 12.11 27.53 -15.04
N ALA A 281 11.70 26.32 -14.64
CA ALA A 281 11.03 26.12 -13.36
C ALA A 281 12.03 26.34 -12.23
N ASP A 282 11.85 27.41 -11.46
CA ASP A 282 12.62 27.65 -10.24
C ASP A 282 12.46 26.47 -9.26
N PRO A 283 13.55 25.98 -8.64
CA PRO A 283 13.46 24.93 -7.62
C PRO A 283 12.74 25.48 -6.38
N PHE A 284 11.54 24.94 -6.11
CA PHE A 284 10.77 25.26 -4.92
C PHE A 284 11.55 24.86 -3.65
N THR A 285 11.78 25.85 -2.78
CA THR A 285 12.39 25.62 -1.46
C THR A 285 11.32 25.08 -0.51
N TYR A 286 11.41 23.78 -0.20
CA TYR A 286 10.53 23.10 0.75
C TYR A 286 10.73 23.62 2.19
N GLN A 287 9.64 23.90 2.91
CA GLN A 287 9.62 24.14 4.35
C GLN A 287 8.90 22.97 5.06
N PRO A 288 9.54 22.32 6.06
CA PRO A 288 8.92 21.23 6.80
C PRO A 288 7.75 21.69 7.66
N ALA A 289 6.73 20.84 7.77
CA ALA A 289 5.59 21.06 8.66
C ALA A 289 6.04 21.14 10.15
N PRO A 290 5.42 22.00 10.97
CA PRO A 290 5.80 22.14 12.37
C PRO A 290 5.54 20.88 13.19
N VAL A 291 6.55 20.46 13.96
CA VAL A 291 6.49 19.37 14.94
C VAL A 291 5.58 19.78 16.10
N ILE A 292 4.56 18.97 16.38
CA ILE A 292 3.72 19.13 17.58
C ILE A 292 4.49 18.54 18.78
N PRO A 293 4.82 19.31 19.84
CA PRO A 293 5.52 18.78 21.01
C PRO A 293 4.54 18.01 21.92
N ALA A 294 4.98 16.85 22.42
CA ALA A 294 4.30 16.15 23.51
C ALA A 294 4.36 16.96 24.81
N ALA A 295 3.28 16.93 25.59
CA ALA A 295 3.10 17.68 26.82
C ALA A 295 4.24 17.46 27.84
N THR A 296 4.66 18.56 28.46
CA THR A 296 5.77 18.66 29.41
C THR A 296 5.46 18.00 30.76
N ILE A 297 6.26 17.01 31.15
CA ILE A 297 6.46 16.65 32.57
C ILE A 297 7.93 16.94 32.90
N THR A 298 8.13 17.82 33.88
CA THR A 298 9.43 18.30 34.37
C THR A 298 10.10 17.30 35.31
N SER A 299 11.36 16.93 35.05
CA SER A 299 12.42 16.81 36.07
C SER A 299 13.82 16.47 35.47
N SER A 300 14.73 17.44 35.57
CA SER A 300 16.19 17.38 35.84
C SER A 300 17.14 16.36 35.16
N ASN A 301 18.20 16.94 34.56
CA ASN A 301 19.42 16.36 33.98
C ASN A 301 20.09 15.20 34.76
N THR A 302 20.43 14.11 34.05
CA THR A 302 21.75 13.44 34.04
C THR A 302 21.85 12.39 32.92
N SER A 303 22.91 12.48 32.11
CA SER A 303 23.68 11.41 31.43
C SER A 303 23.02 10.41 30.46
N LEU A 304 23.63 10.26 29.28
CA LEU A 304 23.34 9.27 28.23
C LEU A 304 23.47 7.83 28.74
N GLU A 305 22.35 7.11 28.85
CA GLU A 305 22.31 5.66 29.03
C GLU A 305 21.13 5.08 28.22
N GLN A 306 21.36 3.94 27.55
CA GLN A 306 20.43 3.28 26.63
C GLN A 306 19.05 3.03 27.27
N GLN A 307 17.96 3.44 26.60
CA GLN A 307 16.60 3.09 27.04
C GLN A 307 16.32 1.59 26.83
N PRO A 308 15.68 0.91 27.82
CA PRO A 308 15.24 -0.47 27.68
C PRO A 308 13.97 -0.57 26.80
N PRO A 309 13.66 -1.75 26.22
CA PRO A 309 12.50 -1.92 25.34
C PRO A 309 11.17 -1.71 26.08
N VAL A 310 10.20 -1.19 25.34
CA VAL A 310 8.82 -0.90 25.77
C VAL A 310 8.17 -2.12 26.42
N ALA A 311 7.59 -1.93 27.61
CA ALA A 311 7.00 -2.99 28.42
C ALA A 311 5.74 -3.58 27.78
N MET A 312 5.73 -4.91 27.58
CA MET A 312 4.52 -5.67 27.23
C MET A 312 3.43 -5.52 28.30
N SER A 313 2.20 -5.33 27.84
CA SER A 313 0.96 -5.38 28.63
C SER A 313 0.88 -6.65 29.49
N THR A 314 0.43 -6.51 30.73
CA THR A 314 0.30 -7.59 31.73
C THR A 314 -0.50 -8.78 31.17
N LYS A 315 -1.50 -8.52 30.33
CA LYS A 315 -2.34 -9.55 29.71
C LYS A 315 -1.57 -10.43 28.71
N ILE A 316 -0.64 -9.84 27.95
CA ILE A 316 0.23 -10.58 27.01
C ILE A 316 1.24 -11.43 27.79
N ARG A 317 1.72 -10.91 28.93
CA ARG A 317 2.66 -11.62 29.81
C ARG A 317 2.02 -12.86 30.45
N GLU A 318 0.76 -12.76 30.87
CA GLU A 318 -0.02 -13.87 31.42
C GLU A 318 -0.37 -14.91 30.34
N TYR A 319 -0.74 -14.48 29.14
CA TYR A 319 -0.98 -15.38 28.01
C TYR A 319 0.27 -16.22 27.66
N LEU A 320 1.44 -15.58 27.57
CA LEU A 320 2.70 -16.27 27.30
C LEU A 320 3.15 -17.18 28.46
N ALA A 321 2.81 -16.86 29.70
CA ALA A 321 3.07 -17.72 30.85
C ALA A 321 2.18 -18.98 30.84
N SER A 322 0.91 -18.85 30.43
CA SER A 322 -0.03 -19.98 30.31
C SER A 322 0.40 -20.99 29.23
N GLN A 323 0.99 -20.50 28.13
CA GLN A 323 1.52 -21.34 27.06
C GLN A 323 2.78 -22.13 27.47
N ARG A 324 3.56 -21.65 28.44
CA ARG A 324 4.76 -22.37 28.95
C ARG A 324 4.42 -23.47 29.94
N GLN A 325 3.34 -23.33 30.71
CA GLN A 325 2.93 -24.35 31.68
C GLN A 325 2.31 -25.60 31.02
N ALA A 326 1.91 -25.54 29.75
CA ALA A 326 1.39 -26.68 28.99
C ALA A 326 2.48 -27.60 28.40
N ARG A 327 3.78 -27.33 28.64
CA ARG A 327 4.90 -28.19 28.19
C ARG A 327 5.76 -28.63 29.36
N THR A 328 5.35 -29.72 30.02
CA THR A 328 6.25 -30.54 30.86
C THR A 328 6.27 -31.96 30.32
N ALA A 329 7.38 -32.36 29.69
CA ALA A 329 7.70 -33.75 29.36
C ALA A 329 8.57 -34.37 30.47
N PRO A 330 8.51 -35.69 30.72
CA PRO A 330 9.15 -36.33 31.86
C PRO A 330 10.66 -36.63 31.66
N ALA A 331 11.37 -36.83 32.78
CA ALA A 331 12.83 -36.97 32.92
C ALA A 331 13.43 -38.27 32.30
N PRO A 332 14.75 -38.30 31.96
CA PRO A 332 15.39 -39.43 31.28
C PRO A 332 16.07 -40.44 32.24
N VAL A 333 16.20 -41.69 31.76
CA VAL A 333 16.92 -42.84 32.36
C VAL A 333 18.23 -43.07 31.55
N PRO A 334 19.37 -43.51 32.14
CA PRO A 334 20.69 -43.36 31.50
C PRO A 334 21.07 -44.46 30.49
N ALA A 335 22.08 -44.11 29.69
CA ALA A 335 22.54 -44.74 28.44
C ALA A 335 23.35 -46.04 28.58
N SER A 336 23.38 -46.81 27.48
CA SER A 336 24.46 -47.74 27.14
C SER A 336 24.90 -47.55 25.67
N ASN A 337 26.22 -47.45 25.50
CA ASN A 337 26.97 -47.10 24.30
C ASN A 337 26.91 -48.12 23.16
N ALA A 338 26.93 -47.63 21.91
CA ALA A 338 27.87 -48.05 20.86
C ALA A 338 27.93 -47.01 19.71
N SER A 339 29.12 -46.42 19.57
CA SER A 339 29.84 -45.92 18.37
C SER A 339 29.31 -46.36 16.99
N GLU A 340 29.41 -45.64 15.87
CA GLU A 340 30.20 -44.47 15.45
C GLU A 340 29.66 -44.01 14.08
N SER A 341 29.48 -42.71 13.85
CA SER A 341 30.00 -42.01 12.67
C SER A 341 29.67 -40.51 12.78
N THR A 342 30.73 -39.73 12.73
CA THR A 342 30.79 -38.29 12.95
C THR A 342 30.80 -37.54 11.61
N SER A 343 29.96 -36.52 11.47
CA SER A 343 30.39 -35.21 10.94
C SER A 343 29.46 -34.11 11.45
N ALA A 344 30.06 -32.97 11.75
CA ALA A 344 29.61 -31.96 12.69
C ALA A 344 28.41 -31.12 12.23
N SER A 345 27.46 -30.95 13.14
CA SER A 345 26.51 -29.84 13.24
C SER A 345 27.19 -28.62 13.86
N ALA A 346 27.05 -27.44 13.25
CA ALA A 346 27.42 -26.16 13.84
C ALA A 346 26.19 -25.26 14.03
N SER A 347 25.84 -25.07 15.32
CA SER A 347 25.30 -23.86 15.96
C SER A 347 24.30 -22.97 15.19
N ALA A 348 23.05 -23.04 15.65
CA ALA A 348 22.04 -22.00 15.46
C ALA A 348 22.46 -20.71 16.16
N ALA A 349 22.82 -19.69 15.38
CA ALA A 349 22.93 -18.31 15.81
C ALA A 349 21.69 -17.55 15.32
N ARG A 350 21.11 -16.70 16.19
CA ARG A 350 20.14 -15.67 15.80
C ARG A 350 20.76 -14.83 14.68
N GLN A 351 20.17 -14.86 13.50
CA GLN A 351 20.54 -13.95 12.42
C GLN A 351 19.71 -12.67 12.53
N GLU A 352 20.43 -11.56 12.66
CA GLU A 352 19.96 -10.21 12.34
C GLU A 352 19.48 -10.14 10.86
N PRO A 353 18.64 -9.16 10.51
CA PRO A 353 18.03 -9.07 9.17
C PRO A 353 19.11 -9.03 8.06
N PRO A 354 18.85 -9.65 6.89
CA PRO A 354 19.88 -9.79 5.87
C PRO A 354 20.26 -8.44 5.26
N THR A 355 21.55 -8.15 5.27
CA THR A 355 22.20 -7.17 4.42
C THR A 355 22.22 -7.69 2.97
N PHE A 356 21.72 -6.87 2.05
CA PHE A 356 21.64 -7.15 0.62
C PHE A 356 23.04 -7.29 -0.03
N PRO A 357 23.27 -8.25 -0.94
CA PRO A 357 24.45 -8.22 -1.81
C PRO A 357 24.24 -7.18 -2.94
N GLY A 358 25.15 -6.22 -3.06
CA GLY A 358 25.35 -5.46 -4.31
C GLY A 358 25.81 -6.41 -5.42
N THR A 359 25.55 -6.19 -6.71
CA THR A 359 25.52 -4.94 -7.46
C THR A 359 24.80 -5.12 -8.80
N ALA A 360 23.91 -4.18 -9.15
CA ALA A 360 23.75 -3.61 -10.49
C ALA A 360 22.94 -2.30 -10.34
N ASP A 361 23.60 -1.16 -10.51
CA ASP A 361 23.09 0.23 -10.55
C ASP A 361 21.65 0.48 -10.07
N ALA A 362 21.40 0.34 -8.76
CA ALA A 362 20.28 1.01 -8.13
C ALA A 362 20.64 2.49 -7.99
N ALA A 363 20.02 3.36 -8.80
CA ALA A 363 20.17 4.80 -8.65
C ALA A 363 19.89 5.20 -7.19
N ILE A 364 20.85 5.89 -6.56
CA ILE A 364 20.68 6.42 -5.21
C ILE A 364 19.42 7.30 -5.22
N PRO A 365 18.40 7.02 -4.37
CA PRO A 365 17.20 7.84 -4.32
C PRO A 365 17.58 9.30 -4.05
N SER A 366 16.97 10.23 -4.78
CA SER A 366 17.20 11.65 -4.51
C SER A 366 16.81 11.96 -3.05
N PRO A 367 17.44 12.97 -2.40
CA PRO A 367 17.07 13.39 -1.05
C PRO A 367 15.57 13.69 -0.91
N GLU A 368 14.93 14.15 -1.99
CA GLU A 368 13.49 14.38 -2.08
C GLU A 368 12.68 13.09 -1.93
N ILE A 369 13.05 12.01 -2.62
CA ILE A 369 12.38 10.70 -2.49
C ILE A 369 12.52 10.16 -1.07
N LEU A 370 13.70 10.30 -0.46
CA LEU A 370 13.92 9.84 0.91
C LEU A 370 13.06 10.60 1.93
N ASN A 371 12.90 11.92 1.74
CA ASN A 371 12.02 12.73 2.57
C ASN A 371 10.55 12.30 2.40
N LEU A 372 10.11 12.11 1.16
CA LEU A 372 8.75 11.65 0.86
C LEU A 372 8.44 10.28 1.48
N GLN A 373 9.40 9.34 1.48
CA GLN A 373 9.26 8.04 2.13
C GLN A 373 9.08 8.18 3.65
N THR A 374 9.86 9.06 4.27
CA THR A 374 9.76 9.33 5.71
C THR A 374 8.39 9.91 6.08
N GLU A 375 7.89 10.84 5.27
CA GLU A 375 6.57 11.44 5.50
C GLU A 375 5.41 10.45 5.26
N VAL A 376 5.53 9.54 4.29
CA VAL A 376 4.53 8.45 4.10
C VAL A 376 4.49 7.52 5.29
N GLU A 377 5.65 7.20 5.86
CA GLU A 377 5.73 6.39 7.07
C GLU A 377 5.04 7.08 8.26
N ASN A 378 5.15 8.40 8.37
CA ASN A 378 4.40 9.17 9.36
C ASN A 378 2.88 9.11 9.13
N LEU A 379 2.43 9.29 7.88
CA LEU A 379 1.01 9.15 7.52
C LEU A 379 0.50 7.73 7.82
N ARG A 380 1.29 6.69 7.52
CA ARG A 380 0.95 5.29 7.83
C ARG A 380 0.70 5.10 9.33
N ARG A 381 1.58 5.64 10.18
CA ARG A 381 1.41 5.57 11.64
C ARG A 381 0.16 6.30 12.13
N ALA A 382 -0.14 7.48 11.58
CA ALA A 382 -1.36 8.22 11.92
C ALA A 382 -2.62 7.43 11.54
N MET A 383 -2.62 6.82 10.36
CA MET A 383 -3.71 5.94 9.90
C MET A 383 -3.89 4.71 10.80
N GLU A 384 -2.80 4.13 11.30
CA GLU A 384 -2.84 3.01 12.24
C GLU A 384 -3.41 3.41 13.61
N GLN A 385 -3.02 4.57 14.14
CA GLN A 385 -3.56 5.10 15.39
C GLN A 385 -5.09 5.31 15.29
N LEU A 386 -5.57 5.89 14.19
CA LEU A 386 -7.01 6.05 13.94
C LEU A 386 -7.76 4.72 13.81
N ARG A 387 -7.07 3.65 13.39
CA ARG A 387 -7.64 2.30 13.38
C ARG A 387 -7.75 1.76 14.80
N GLU A 388 -6.72 1.91 15.62
CA GLU A 388 -6.72 1.47 17.02
C GLU A 388 -7.76 2.21 17.86
N GLU A 389 -7.92 3.51 17.67
CA GLU A 389 -8.95 4.32 18.34
C GLU A 389 -10.37 3.88 17.97
N ARG A 390 -10.59 3.44 16.73
CA ARG A 390 -11.88 2.89 16.26
C ARG A 390 -12.15 1.45 16.70
N VAL A 391 -11.12 0.69 17.10
CA VAL A 391 -11.27 -0.68 17.64
C VAL A 391 -11.77 -0.67 19.09
N LEU A 392 -11.97 0.50 19.71
CA LEU A 392 -12.61 0.61 21.02
C LEU A 392 -14.12 0.30 21.01
N ASP A 393 -14.75 0.20 19.84
CA ASP A 393 -16.10 -0.34 19.69
C ASP A 393 -16.03 -1.86 19.49
N ALA A 394 -16.65 -2.61 20.41
CA ALA A 394 -16.70 -4.07 20.33
C ALA A 394 -17.37 -4.54 19.02
N PRO A 395 -16.89 -5.63 18.39
CA PRO A 395 -17.56 -6.19 17.22
C PRO A 395 -19.02 -6.56 17.55
N PRO A 396 -19.95 -6.49 16.58
CA PRO A 396 -21.34 -6.89 16.81
C PRO A 396 -21.40 -8.32 17.34
N GLU A 397 -22.20 -8.54 18.38
CA GLU A 397 -22.53 -9.90 18.80
C GLU A 397 -23.28 -10.58 17.65
N TYR A 398 -22.66 -11.61 17.07
CA TYR A 398 -23.33 -12.48 16.12
C TYR A 398 -24.30 -13.37 16.91
N VAL A 399 -25.59 -13.02 16.88
CA VAL A 399 -26.65 -13.90 17.35
C VAL A 399 -26.78 -15.01 16.31
N ALA A 400 -26.62 -16.26 16.73
CA ALA A 400 -26.92 -17.40 15.88
C ALA A 400 -28.44 -17.41 15.62
N GLU A 401 -28.84 -17.26 14.35
CA GLU A 401 -30.21 -17.59 13.89
C GLU A 401 -30.32 -19.07 13.53
#